data_AF-A0A2V6C503-F1
#
_entry.id   AF-A0A2V6C503-F1
#
_cell.length_a   1.000
_cell.length_b   1.000
_cell.length_c   1.000
_cell.angle_alpha   90.00
_cell.angle_beta   90.00
_cell.angle_gamma   90.00
#
_symmetry.space_group_name_H-M   'P 1'
#
loop_
_entity.id
_entity.type
_entity.pdbx_description
1 polymer ?
#
loop_
_entity_poly.entity_id
_entity_poly.type
_entity_poly.pdbx_seq_one_letter_code
_entity_poly.pdbx_strand_id
1 'polypeptide(L)'
;MARIQAVLSTPSPPRHRELSLLLVNHWIGELRAIPYRFSMEWKTPSELAHEPTGDCKGKSVALYQRMRENGARDLRLIIGKRAPTSRSTHAWVEWTTASATYVLDPTINWAAQRVNEIADNSYVPYYAYTGSRRYRAAAATSLYARL
;
A
#
# COMPACT_ATOMS: atom_id res chain seq x y z
N MET A 1 2.08 -2.11 14.37
CA MET A 1 3.14 -1.61 13.47
C MET A 1 4.52 -2.18 13.76
N ALA A 2 4.93 -2.39 15.02
CA ALA A 2 6.25 -2.96 15.35
C ALA A 2 6.62 -4.23 14.53
N ARG A 3 5.66 -5.16 14.34
CA ARG A 3 5.85 -6.39 13.56
C ARG A 3 6.33 -6.18 12.12
N ILE A 4 5.92 -5.08 11.48
CA ILE A 4 6.28 -4.77 10.08
C ILE A 4 7.32 -3.65 9.98
N GLN A 5 7.84 -3.18 11.12
CA GLN A 5 8.80 -2.07 11.15
C GLN A 5 10.05 -2.40 10.35
N ALA A 6 10.53 -3.64 10.44
CA ALA A 6 11.67 -4.13 9.65
C ALA A 6 11.40 -3.97 8.14
N VAL A 7 10.24 -4.46 7.67
CA VAL A 7 9.83 -4.33 6.25
C VAL A 7 9.76 -2.87 5.80
N LEU A 8 9.19 -2.01 6.64
CA LEU A 8 9.10 -0.59 6.34
C LEU A 8 10.46 0.10 6.32
N SER A 9 11.41 -0.33 7.16
CA SER A 9 12.69 0.36 7.38
C SER A 9 13.86 -0.22 6.58
N THR A 10 13.75 -1.43 6.00
CA THR A 10 14.80 -2.03 5.16
C THR A 10 15.27 -1.04 4.10
N PRO A 11 16.56 -0.77 3.90
CA PRO A 11 17.01 0.16 2.86
C PRO A 11 16.57 -0.30 1.47
N SER A 12 16.16 0.63 0.61
CA SER A 12 15.94 0.29 -0.80
C SER A 12 17.30 0.01 -1.49
N PRO A 13 17.36 -0.88 -2.49
CA PRO A 13 18.58 -1.15 -3.23
C PRO A 13 19.20 0.14 -3.80
N PRO A 14 20.55 0.21 -3.92
CA PRO A 14 21.23 1.41 -4.40
C PRO A 14 20.86 1.77 -5.84
N ARG A 15 20.57 0.77 -6.69
CA ARG A 15 20.10 0.98 -8.06
C ARG A 15 18.60 1.26 -8.06
N HIS A 16 18.24 2.50 -8.42
CA HIS A 16 16.87 2.86 -8.74
C HIS A 16 16.43 2.14 -10.02
N ARG A 17 15.27 1.50 -9.97
CA ARG A 17 14.64 0.91 -11.15
C ARG A 17 13.23 1.46 -11.26
N GLU A 18 12.94 2.07 -12.40
CA GLU A 18 11.57 2.47 -12.70
C GLU A 18 10.75 1.21 -12.98
N LEU A 19 9.78 0.94 -12.11
CA LEU A 19 8.88 -0.20 -12.29
C LEU A 19 7.85 0.12 -13.35
N SER A 20 7.51 -0.86 -14.19
CA SER A 20 6.38 -0.70 -15.12
C SER A 20 5.05 -0.92 -14.40
N LEU A 21 4.00 -0.21 -14.81
CA LEU A 21 2.65 -0.46 -14.30
C LEU A 21 2.18 -1.89 -14.58
N LEU A 22 2.62 -2.50 -15.70
CA LEU A 22 2.31 -3.89 -16.01
C LEU A 22 2.83 -4.84 -14.92
N LEU A 23 4.08 -4.65 -14.47
CA LEU A 23 4.67 -5.45 -13.41
C LEU A 23 3.97 -5.23 -12.07
N VAL A 24 3.68 -3.98 -11.72
CA VAL A 24 2.97 -3.65 -10.48
C VAL A 24 1.55 -4.22 -10.49
N ASN A 25 0.83 -4.14 -11.60
CA ASN A 25 -0.51 -4.70 -11.77
C ASN A 25 -0.51 -6.23 -11.68
N HIS A 26 0.53 -6.89 -12.21
CA HIS A 26 0.70 -8.32 -12.04
C HIS A 26 0.80 -8.71 -10.55
N TRP A 27 1.62 -8.01 -9.76
CA TRP A 27 1.72 -8.25 -8.31
C TRP A 27 0.45 -7.92 -7.54
N ILE A 28 -0.28 -6.86 -7.94
CA ILE A 28 -1.62 -6.56 -7.41
C ILE A 28 -2.55 -7.76 -7.64
N GLY A 29 -2.53 -8.33 -8.84
CA GLY A 29 -3.33 -9.51 -9.20
C GLY A 29 -2.98 -10.74 -8.35
N GLU A 30 -1.69 -11.06 -8.18
CA GLU A 30 -1.24 -12.18 -7.35
C GLU A 30 -1.70 -12.03 -5.89
N LEU A 31 -1.51 -10.86 -5.29
CA LEU A 31 -1.91 -10.60 -3.90
C LEU A 31 -3.43 -10.55 -3.75
N ARG A 32 -4.14 -10.10 -4.78
CA ARG A 32 -5.60 -10.11 -4.82
C ARG A 32 -6.16 -11.53 -4.81
N ALA A 33 -5.52 -12.46 -5.52
CA ALA A 33 -5.94 -13.86 -5.60
C ALA A 33 -5.93 -14.59 -4.24
N ILE A 34 -5.12 -14.13 -3.27
CA ILE A 34 -5.13 -14.67 -1.90
C ILE A 34 -6.51 -14.39 -1.26
N PRO A 35 -7.27 -15.40 -0.79
CA PRO A 35 -8.57 -15.18 -0.16
C PRO A 35 -8.51 -14.25 1.06
N TYR A 36 -9.56 -13.44 1.24
CA TYR A 36 -9.60 -12.46 2.32
C TYR A 36 -10.00 -13.11 3.66
N ARG A 37 -9.19 -12.87 4.70
CA ARG A 37 -9.55 -13.16 6.09
C ARG A 37 -8.95 -12.10 7.00
N PHE A 38 -9.82 -11.37 7.70
CA PHE A 38 -9.40 -10.32 8.63
C PHE A 38 -8.56 -10.88 9.79
N SER A 39 -7.48 -10.20 10.12
CA SER A 39 -6.72 -10.38 11.36
C SER A 39 -6.59 -9.06 12.11
N MET A 40 -6.51 -9.13 13.45
CA MET A 40 -6.13 -7.95 14.25
C MET A 40 -4.65 -7.62 14.10
N GLU A 41 -3.83 -8.62 13.75
CA GLU A 41 -2.38 -8.47 13.65
C GLU A 41 -1.94 -7.96 12.27
N TRP A 42 -0.81 -7.25 12.25
CA TRP A 42 -0.08 -6.96 11.04
C TRP A 42 0.81 -8.15 10.71
N LYS A 43 0.39 -8.97 9.73
CA LYS A 43 1.22 -10.07 9.22
C LYS A 43 2.38 -9.53 8.39
N THR A 44 3.56 -10.12 8.53
CA THR A 44 4.70 -9.86 7.66
C THR A 44 4.49 -10.51 6.29
N PRO A 45 5.26 -10.12 5.26
CA PRO A 45 5.17 -10.78 3.95
C PRO A 45 5.58 -12.25 3.99
N SER A 46 6.52 -12.63 4.86
CA SER A 46 6.87 -14.04 5.06
C SER A 46 5.73 -14.82 5.69
N GLU A 47 5.02 -14.27 6.68
CA GLU A 47 3.84 -14.91 7.26
C GLU A 47 2.73 -15.05 6.22
N LEU A 48 2.44 -13.98 5.44
CA LEU A 48 1.44 -14.03 4.39
C LEU A 48 1.73 -15.11 3.33
N ALA A 49 3.01 -15.31 2.98
CA ALA A 49 3.41 -16.29 1.98
C ALA A 49 3.14 -17.75 2.38
N HIS A 50 3.03 -18.04 3.69
CA HIS A 50 2.76 -19.38 4.22
C HIS A 50 1.31 -19.58 4.64
N GLU A 51 0.44 -18.60 4.40
CA GLU A 51 -0.94 -18.59 4.85
C GLU A 51 -1.90 -18.70 3.68
N PRO A 52 -2.98 -19.49 3.79
CA PRO A 52 -3.97 -19.62 2.72
C PRO A 52 -4.84 -18.36 2.59
N THR A 53 -4.71 -17.37 3.48
CA THR A 53 -5.56 -16.18 3.53
C THR A 53 -4.77 -14.94 3.98
N GLY A 54 -5.24 -13.77 3.57
CA GLY A 54 -4.65 -12.49 3.97
C GLY A 54 -5.64 -11.33 3.94
N ASP A 55 -5.42 -10.32 4.79
CA ASP A 55 -6.22 -9.11 4.82
C ASP A 55 -5.53 -7.92 4.13
N CYS A 56 -6.18 -6.76 4.18
CA CYS A 56 -5.68 -5.54 3.53
C CYS A 56 -4.32 -5.08 4.08
N LYS A 57 -4.02 -5.37 5.34
CA LYS A 57 -2.74 -5.03 5.96
C LYS A 57 -1.64 -5.91 5.39
N GLY A 58 -1.81 -7.24 5.50
CA GLY A 58 -0.81 -8.20 5.02
C GLY A 58 -0.51 -8.02 3.54
N LYS A 59 -1.55 -7.95 2.70
CA LYS A 59 -1.40 -7.78 1.25
C LYS A 59 -0.68 -6.48 0.88
N SER A 60 -1.01 -5.37 1.55
CA SER A 60 -0.36 -4.08 1.27
C SER A 60 1.10 -4.06 1.71
N VAL A 61 1.45 -4.68 2.84
CA VAL A 61 2.84 -4.80 3.30
C VAL A 61 3.65 -5.68 2.36
N ALA A 62 3.07 -6.77 1.85
CA ALA A 62 3.73 -7.63 0.88
C ALA A 62 3.99 -6.90 -0.45
N LEU A 63 3.02 -6.12 -0.94
CA LEU A 63 3.21 -5.29 -2.13
C LEU A 63 4.31 -4.25 -1.91
N TYR A 64 4.26 -3.54 -0.78
CA TYR A 64 5.25 -2.53 -0.41
C TYR A 64 6.66 -3.13 -0.38
N GLN A 65 6.86 -4.27 0.28
CA GLN A 65 8.15 -4.95 0.35
C GLN A 65 8.63 -5.31 -1.06
N ARG A 66 7.78 -6.00 -1.84
CA ARG A 66 8.15 -6.49 -3.16
C ARG A 66 8.53 -5.36 -4.10
N MET A 67 7.81 -4.24 -4.10
CA MET A 67 8.16 -3.08 -4.91
C MET A 67 9.52 -2.48 -4.48
N ARG A 68 9.77 -2.37 -3.18
CA ARG A 68 11.05 -1.83 -2.67
C ARG A 68 12.24 -2.70 -3.00
N GLU A 69 12.11 -4.01 -2.83
CA GLU A 69 13.15 -4.98 -3.21
C GLU A 69 13.48 -4.91 -4.69
N ASN A 70 12.51 -4.50 -5.51
CA ASN A 70 12.69 -4.28 -6.95
C ASN A 70 13.11 -2.84 -7.32
N GLY A 71 13.48 -2.01 -6.34
CA GLY A 71 14.09 -0.70 -6.57
C GLY A 71 13.12 0.47 -6.61
N ALA A 72 11.83 0.26 -6.31
CA ALA A 72 10.86 1.35 -6.20
C ALA A 72 11.20 2.32 -5.06
N ARG A 73 10.97 3.60 -5.34
CA ARG A 73 11.08 4.72 -4.40
C ARG A 73 9.72 5.39 -4.24
N ASP A 74 9.65 6.33 -3.31
CA ASP A 74 8.46 7.17 -3.08
C ASP A 74 7.19 6.35 -2.83
N LEU A 75 7.38 5.26 -2.07
CA LEU A 75 6.33 4.40 -1.57
C LEU A 75 5.89 4.82 -0.18
N ARG A 76 4.57 4.80 0.04
CA ARG A 76 3.97 5.04 1.35
C ARG A 76 2.97 3.93 1.64
N LEU A 77 3.09 3.28 2.80
CA LEU A 77 2.03 2.41 3.30
C LEU A 77 0.98 3.28 3.99
N ILE A 78 -0.27 3.18 3.58
CA ILE A 78 -1.36 4.02 4.07
C ILE A 78 -2.32 3.20 4.92
N ILE A 79 -2.79 3.79 6.01
CA ILE A 79 -3.95 3.33 6.78
C ILE A 79 -5.00 4.43 6.72
N GLY A 80 -6.22 4.06 6.35
CA GLY A 80 -7.33 5.01 6.22
C GLY A 80 -8.66 4.29 6.09
N LYS A 81 -9.55 4.81 5.24
CA LYS A 81 -10.84 4.21 4.88
C LYS A 81 -11.08 4.25 3.38
N ARG A 82 -11.86 3.30 2.87
CA ARG A 82 -12.23 3.31 1.44
C ARG A 82 -13.15 4.48 1.08
N ALA A 83 -14.08 4.84 1.97
CA ALA A 83 -14.93 6.02 1.90
C ALA A 83 -15.18 6.58 3.32
N PRO A 84 -15.59 7.86 3.48
CA PRO A 84 -15.90 8.45 4.79
C PRO A 84 -16.90 7.62 5.61
N THR A 85 -17.89 7.03 4.91
CA THR A 85 -18.96 6.21 5.50
C THR A 85 -18.53 4.77 5.79
N SER A 86 -17.33 4.34 5.38
CA SER A 86 -16.85 2.98 5.68
C SER A 86 -16.74 2.76 7.18
N ARG A 87 -17.29 1.63 7.65
CA ARG A 87 -17.25 1.23 9.08
C ARG A 87 -15.87 0.74 9.52
N SER A 88 -15.11 0.17 8.60
CA SER A 88 -13.79 -0.42 8.86
C SER A 88 -12.68 0.42 8.26
N THR A 89 -11.50 0.36 8.88
CA THR A 89 -10.26 0.87 8.30
C THR A 89 -9.77 -0.05 7.19
N HIS A 90 -8.98 0.53 6.30
CA HIS A 90 -8.37 -0.14 5.16
C HIS A 90 -6.90 0.23 5.04
N ALA A 91 -6.12 -0.65 4.43
CA ALA A 91 -4.71 -0.41 4.15
C ALA A 91 -4.43 -0.60 2.66
N TRP A 92 -3.59 0.28 2.11
CA TRP A 92 -3.14 0.26 0.71
C TRP A 92 -1.73 0.85 0.61
N VAL A 93 -1.14 0.81 -0.58
CA VAL A 93 0.13 1.47 -0.89
C VAL A 93 -0.11 2.65 -1.81
N GLU A 94 0.52 3.78 -1.53
CA GLU A 94 0.67 4.87 -2.50
C GLU A 94 2.07 4.83 -3.10
N TRP A 95 2.16 5.03 -4.41
CA TRP A 95 3.42 5.09 -5.14
C TRP A 95 3.46 6.31 -6.04
N THR A 96 4.46 7.16 -5.86
CA THR A 96 4.65 8.35 -6.71
C THR A 96 5.78 8.11 -7.71
N THR A 97 5.51 8.36 -8.98
CA THR A 97 6.49 8.40 -10.06
C THR A 97 6.70 9.85 -10.50
N ALA A 98 7.60 10.07 -11.46
CA ALA A 98 7.78 11.38 -12.08
C ALA A 98 6.51 11.91 -12.77
N SER A 99 5.57 11.04 -13.15
CA SER A 99 4.39 11.40 -13.93
C SER A 99 3.07 11.37 -13.16
N ALA A 100 2.96 10.60 -12.07
CA ALA A 100 1.74 10.52 -11.27
C ALA A 100 1.94 9.82 -9.93
N THR A 101 0.97 10.02 -9.04
CA THR A 101 0.77 9.17 -7.87
C THR A 101 -0.33 8.16 -8.13
N TYR A 102 -0.09 6.93 -7.70
CA TYR A 102 -0.99 5.80 -7.84
C TYR A 102 -1.43 5.29 -6.47
N VAL A 103 -2.71 4.94 -6.36
CA VAL A 103 -3.24 4.08 -5.29
C VAL A 103 -3.13 2.64 -5.75
N LEU A 104 -2.43 1.84 -4.96
CA LEU A 104 -2.18 0.42 -5.18
C LEU A 104 -2.87 -0.37 -4.06
N ASP A 105 -4.01 -0.96 -4.39
CA ASP A 105 -4.85 -1.69 -3.44
C ASP A 105 -4.98 -3.16 -3.87
N PRO A 106 -4.09 -4.05 -3.39
CA PRO A 106 -4.12 -5.46 -3.72
C PRO A 106 -5.31 -6.21 -3.10
N THR A 107 -6.19 -5.53 -2.38
CA THR A 107 -7.38 -6.14 -1.77
C THR A 107 -8.63 -5.88 -2.60
N ILE A 108 -8.78 -4.66 -3.12
CA ILE A 108 -10.02 -4.22 -3.79
C ILE A 108 -9.84 -4.01 -5.29
N ASN A 109 -8.68 -3.50 -5.73
CA ASN A 109 -8.48 -3.13 -7.13
C ASN A 109 -7.82 -4.25 -7.93
N TRP A 110 -8.09 -4.27 -9.24
CA TRP A 110 -7.39 -5.15 -10.20
C TRP A 110 -6.10 -4.53 -10.74
N ALA A 111 -5.95 -3.21 -10.64
CA ALA A 111 -4.83 -2.46 -11.16
C ALA A 111 -4.56 -1.21 -10.31
N ALA A 112 -3.36 -0.65 -10.48
CA ALA A 112 -3.00 0.67 -10.01
C ALA A 112 -3.97 1.72 -10.57
N GLN A 113 -4.46 2.62 -9.72
CA GLN A 113 -5.33 3.73 -10.12
C GLN A 113 -4.58 5.04 -9.91
N ARG A 114 -4.59 5.95 -10.89
CA ARG A 114 -4.03 7.27 -10.67
C ARG A 114 -4.91 8.04 -9.70
N VAL A 115 -4.28 8.76 -8.79
CA VAL A 115 -4.97 9.55 -7.77
C VAL A 115 -5.99 10.54 -8.36
N ASN A 116 -5.69 11.14 -9.51
CA ASN A 116 -6.58 12.11 -10.18
C ASN A 116 -7.77 11.48 -10.93
N GLU A 117 -7.80 10.15 -11.09
CA GLU A 117 -8.90 9.42 -11.73
C GLU A 117 -9.84 8.78 -10.70
N ILE A 118 -9.45 8.82 -9.42
CA ILE A 118 -10.23 8.29 -8.31
C ILE A 118 -11.27 9.32 -7.90
N ALA A 119 -12.52 8.89 -7.76
CA ALA A 119 -13.60 9.74 -7.31
C ALA A 119 -13.30 10.37 -5.95
N ASP A 120 -13.72 11.63 -5.78
CA ASP A 120 -13.62 12.33 -4.51
C ASP A 120 -14.23 11.50 -3.36
N ASN A 121 -13.68 11.67 -2.16
CA ASN A 121 -14.05 10.89 -0.97
C ASN A 121 -13.82 9.37 -1.11
N SER A 122 -13.00 8.93 -2.06
CA SER A 122 -12.45 7.57 -2.08
C SER A 122 -11.03 7.57 -1.51
N TYR A 123 -10.66 6.50 -0.79
CA TYR A 123 -9.33 6.33 -0.19
C TYR A 123 -8.93 7.48 0.74
N VAL A 124 -9.73 7.70 1.78
CA VAL A 124 -9.51 8.72 2.82
C VAL A 124 -8.36 8.30 3.74
N PRO A 125 -7.19 8.94 3.70
CA PRO A 125 -6.05 8.49 4.49
C PRO A 125 -6.09 9.05 5.92
N TYR A 126 -5.60 8.27 6.89
CA TYR A 126 -5.41 8.72 8.27
C TYR A 126 -3.93 8.79 8.63
N TYR A 127 -3.18 7.76 8.27
CA TYR A 127 -1.74 7.65 8.53
C TYR A 127 -1.01 7.20 7.28
N ALA A 128 0.16 7.78 7.03
CA ALA A 128 1.10 7.32 6.03
C ALA A 128 2.42 6.92 6.69
N TYR A 129 3.03 5.86 6.19
CA TYR A 129 4.31 5.35 6.67
C TYR A 129 5.31 5.30 5.53
N THR A 130 6.43 5.98 5.72
CA THR A 130 7.57 6.00 4.79
C THR A 130 8.81 5.64 5.57
N GLY A 131 9.37 4.45 5.35
CA GLY A 131 10.47 4.02 6.20
C GLY A 131 10.02 3.82 7.64
N SER A 132 10.84 4.31 8.57
CA SER A 132 10.52 4.39 9.99
C SER A 132 9.62 5.57 10.38
N ARG A 133 9.30 6.47 9.45
CA ARG A 133 8.54 7.70 9.73
C ARG A 133 7.05 7.46 9.57
N ARG A 134 6.28 8.07 10.48
CA ARG A 134 4.81 8.10 10.45
C ARG A 134 4.33 9.53 10.30
N TYR A 135 3.41 9.73 9.37
CA TYR A 135 2.73 11.00 9.11
C TYR A 135 1.25 10.84 9.43
N ARG A 136 0.60 11.93 9.89
CA ARG A 136 -0.85 12.01 10.14
C ARG A 136 -1.49 12.97 9.12
N ALA A 137 -2.66 12.63 8.62
CA ALA A 137 -3.28 13.38 7.54
C ALA A 137 -3.81 14.69 8.13
N ALA A 138 -3.52 15.81 7.48
CA ALA A 138 -3.95 17.13 7.94
C ALA A 138 -5.48 17.30 7.88
N ALA A 139 -6.13 16.63 6.91
CA ALA A 139 -7.59 16.57 6.77
C ALA A 139 -7.99 15.20 6.19
N ALA A 140 -9.18 14.72 6.55
CA ALA A 140 -9.73 13.43 6.07
C ALA A 140 -10.07 13.41 4.57
N THR A 141 -9.80 14.49 3.83
CA THR A 141 -10.05 14.60 2.38
C THR A 141 -8.78 14.77 1.57
N SER A 142 -7.61 14.93 2.21
CA SER A 142 -6.36 15.17 1.50
C SER A 142 -5.56 13.88 1.38
N LEU A 143 -5.45 13.36 0.16
CA LEU A 143 -4.48 12.31 -0.17
C LEU A 143 -3.07 12.81 0.15
N TYR A 144 -2.23 11.95 0.74
CA TYR A 144 -0.86 12.34 1.11
C TYR A 144 0.02 12.67 -0.09
N ALA A 145 -0.39 12.24 -1.29
CA ALA A 145 0.20 12.61 -2.57
C ALA A 145 0.33 14.13 -2.81
N ARG A 146 -0.40 14.98 -2.08
CA ARG A 146 -0.35 16.44 -2.21
C ARG A 146 0.53 17.17 -1.17
N LEU A 147 1.27 16.45 -0.33
CA LEU A 147 2.19 17.01 0.68
C LEU A 147 3.65 16.72 0.34
#